data_AF-A0A1F3BJF1-F1
#
_entry.id   AF-A0A1F3BJF1-F1
#
_cell.length_a   1.000
_cell.length_b   1.000
_cell.length_c   1.000
_cell.angle_alpha   90.00
_cell.angle_beta   90.00
_cell.angle_gamma   90.00
#
_symmetry.space_group_name_H-M   'P 1'
#
loop_
_entity.id
_entity.type
_entity.pdbx_description
1 polymer ?
#
loop_
_entity_poly.entity_id
_entity_poly.type
_entity_poly.pdbx_seq_one_letter_code
_entity_poly.pdbx_strand_id
1 'polypeptide(L)'
;MRAAVTGGLFTVDLRYRNPTKDGVSVSIPVDHVSVIDDATARRYGAVKDQTGQFMAAPLENSVKADRVHAYVSPDKTQIFWFKFPAPPPGAQTVSIMLPDVAPFDGVRVQR
;
A
#
# COMPACT_ATOMS: atom_id res chain seq x y z
N MET A 1 -0.69 -10.83 -1.52
CA MET A 1 -0.05 -9.67 -0.89
C MET A 1 1.35 -10.07 -0.47
N ARG A 2 2.31 -9.15 -0.52
CA ARG A 2 3.65 -9.30 0.06
C ARG A 2 3.92 -8.09 0.96
N ALA A 3 4.62 -8.30 2.07
CA ALA A 3 4.96 -7.25 3.01
C ALA A 3 6.40 -7.48 3.52
N ALA A 4 7.34 -6.63 3.13
CA ALA A 4 8.76 -6.89 3.35
C ALA A 4 9.56 -5.62 3.64
N VAL A 5 10.58 -5.74 4.49
CA VAL A 5 11.58 -4.69 4.71
C VAL A 5 12.72 -4.87 3.71
N THR A 6 13.08 -3.80 3.01
CA THR A 6 14.23 -3.78 2.10
C THR A 6 14.85 -2.39 2.13
N GLY A 7 16.16 -2.29 2.40
CA GLY A 7 16.87 -1.01 2.46
C GLY A 7 16.31 -0.03 3.49
N GLY A 8 15.77 -0.51 4.61
CA GLY A 8 15.18 0.31 5.67
C GLY A 8 13.76 0.80 5.40
N LEU A 9 13.14 0.40 4.29
CA LEU A 9 11.75 0.70 3.96
C LEU A 9 10.90 -0.56 4.03
N PHE A 10 9.68 -0.42 4.54
CA PHE A 10 8.68 -1.48 4.47
C PHE A 10 7.81 -1.29 3.24
N THR A 11 7.77 -2.29 2.37
CA THR A 11 7.00 -2.27 1.13
C THR A 11 5.85 -3.25 1.24
N VAL A 12 4.64 -2.77 0.94
CA VAL A 12 3.43 -3.59 0.84
C VAL A 12 3.03 -3.67 -0.63
N ASP A 13 3.02 -4.89 -1.18
CA ASP A 13 2.53 -5.20 -2.52
C ASP A 13 1.14 -5.82 -2.43
N LEU A 14 0.17 -5.20 -3.09
CA LEU A 14 -1.22 -5.64 -3.18
C LEU A 14 -1.53 -6.09 -4.59
N ARG A 15 -2.18 -7.25 -4.70
CA ARG A 15 -2.65 -7.79 -5.96
C ARG A 15 -4.15 -7.58 -6.04
N TYR A 16 -4.58 -6.66 -6.89
CA TYR A 16 -5.98 -6.45 -7.21
C TYR A 16 -6.34 -7.27 -8.45
N ARG A 17 -7.37 -8.11 -8.35
CA ARG A 17 -7.92 -8.86 -9.48
C ARG A 17 -9.31 -8.29 -9.77
N ASN A 18 -9.59 -8.00 -11.04
CA ASN A 18 -10.94 -7.68 -11.50
C ASN A 18 -11.62 -8.97 -11.98
N PRO A 19 -12.56 -9.57 -11.22
CA PRO A 19 -13.29 -10.77 -11.64
C PRO A 19 -14.56 -10.45 -12.44
N THR A 20 -14.84 -9.17 -12.71
CA THR A 20 -16.07 -8.73 -13.37
C THR A 20 -15.92 -8.75 -14.89
N LYS A 21 -17.05 -8.57 -15.59
CA LYS A 21 -17.09 -8.51 -17.06
C LYS A 21 -16.78 -7.11 -17.61
N ASP A 22 -16.71 -6.11 -16.74
CA ASP A 22 -16.45 -4.72 -17.08
C ASP A 22 -15.08 -4.29 -16.54
N GLY A 23 -14.48 -3.26 -17.11
CA GLY A 23 -13.26 -2.70 -16.54
C GLY A 23 -13.56 -1.85 -15.30
N VAL A 24 -12.67 -1.88 -14.32
CA VAL A 24 -12.83 -1.18 -13.05
C VAL A 24 -11.69 -0.18 -12.86
N SER A 25 -12.03 1.08 -12.59
CA SER A 25 -11.06 2.08 -12.12
C SER A 25 -10.87 1.94 -10.62
N VAL A 26 -9.63 1.67 -10.21
CA VAL A 26 -9.24 1.63 -8.79
C VAL A 26 -8.44 2.88 -8.50
N SER A 27 -8.86 3.65 -7.49
CA SER A 27 -8.21 4.91 -7.13
C SER A 27 -8.07 5.03 -5.62
N ILE A 28 -6.84 4.92 -5.11
CA ILE A 28 -6.54 4.88 -3.68
C ILE A 28 -5.77 6.16 -3.29
N PRO A 29 -6.31 7.02 -2.41
CA PRO A 29 -5.57 8.14 -1.84
C PRO A 29 -4.46 7.62 -0.92
N VAL A 30 -3.21 7.92 -1.26
CA VAL A 30 -2.03 7.33 -0.62
C VAL A 30 -1.89 7.79 0.84
N ASP A 31 -2.31 9.02 1.14
CA ASP A 31 -2.34 9.61 2.48
C ASP A 31 -3.37 8.96 3.42
N HIS A 32 -4.31 8.18 2.89
CA HIS A 32 -5.25 7.38 3.68
C HIS A 32 -4.76 5.94 3.93
N VAL A 33 -3.66 5.52 3.29
CA VAL A 33 -3.07 4.19 3.49
C VAL A 33 -2.10 4.23 4.67
N SER A 34 -2.17 3.22 5.54
CA SER A 34 -1.26 3.14 6.68
C SER A 34 -0.96 1.71 7.13
N VAL A 35 0.11 1.58 7.89
CA VAL A 35 0.55 0.34 8.55
C VAL A 35 0.52 0.56 10.06
N ILE A 36 0.01 -0.40 10.81
CA ILE A 36 0.00 -0.39 12.28
C ILE A 36 0.92 -1.52 12.75
N ASP A 37 1.89 -1.21 13.61
CA ASP A 37 2.64 -2.25 14.32
C ASP A 37 1.74 -2.88 15.39
N ASP A 38 1.43 -4.17 15.24
CA ASP A 38 0.48 -4.87 16.11
C ASP A 38 0.98 -4.97 17.56
N ALA A 39 2.30 -4.91 17.79
CA ALA A 39 2.87 -4.99 19.13
C ALA A 39 2.75 -3.67 19.90
N THR A 40 2.73 -2.53 19.21
CA THR A 40 2.78 -1.19 19.82
C THR A 40 1.57 -0.33 19.52
N ALA A 41 0.67 -0.80 18.65
CA ALA A 41 -0.44 -0.04 18.07
C ALA A 41 -0.01 1.26 17.36
N ARG A 42 1.28 1.40 17.02
CA ARG A 42 1.80 2.60 16.38
C ARG A 42 1.46 2.60 14.89
N ARG A 43 0.83 3.67 14.44
CA ARG A 43 0.45 3.89 13.03
C ARG A 43 1.56 4.62 12.26
N TYR A 44 1.82 4.16 11.04
CA TYR A 44 2.77 4.72 10.08
C TYR A 44 2.06 5.02 8.76
N GLY A 45 2.22 6.24 8.25
CA GLY A 45 1.76 6.63 6.91
C GLY A 45 2.80 6.29 5.83
N ALA A 46 2.38 6.33 4.57
CA ALA A 46 3.29 6.15 3.44
C ALA A 46 4.38 7.24 3.40
N VAL A 47 5.59 6.87 3.01
CA VAL A 47 6.72 7.81 2.91
C VAL A 47 6.68 8.61 1.61
N LYS A 48 7.26 9.81 1.65
CA LYS A 48 7.52 10.65 0.48
C LYS A 48 9.00 10.60 0.14
N ASP A 49 9.32 10.72 -1.15
CA ASP A 49 10.69 10.90 -1.62
C ASP A 49 11.17 12.34 -1.43
N GLN A 50 12.39 12.63 -1.89
CA GLN A 50 13.03 13.94 -1.76
C GLN A 50 12.33 15.04 -2.56
N THR A 51 11.49 14.69 -3.53
CA THR A 51 10.68 15.64 -4.32
C THR A 51 9.33 15.94 -3.66
N GLY A 52 9.00 15.25 -2.57
CA GLY A 52 7.71 15.36 -1.88
C GLY A 52 6.62 14.47 -2.48
N GLN A 53 6.95 13.63 -3.46
CA GLN A 53 6.03 12.66 -4.03
C GLN A 53 5.94 11.41 -3.14
N PHE A 54 4.75 10.87 -2.92
CA PHE A 54 4.62 9.59 -2.21
C PHE A 54 5.40 8.48 -2.93
N MET A 55 6.00 7.57 -2.16
CA MET A 55 6.62 6.37 -2.70
C MET A 55 5.57 5.26 -2.80
N ALA A 56 4.81 5.27 -3.89
CA ALA A 56 3.79 4.28 -4.21
C ALA A 56 3.71 4.09 -5.73
N ALA A 57 3.04 3.05 -6.23
CA ALA A 57 2.70 2.99 -7.65
C ALA A 57 1.52 2.04 -7.96
N PRO A 58 0.92 2.16 -9.17
CA PRO A 58 1.04 3.27 -10.13
C PRO A 58 0.52 4.60 -9.57
N LEU A 59 1.38 5.61 -9.50
CA LEU A 59 0.98 6.96 -9.11
C LEU A 59 0.42 7.70 -10.32
N GLU A 60 -0.69 8.38 -10.12
CA GLU A 60 -1.21 9.31 -11.10
C GLU A 60 -0.46 10.64 -10.98
N ASN A 61 0.37 10.98 -11.95
CA ASN A 61 1.09 12.26 -12.01
C ASN A 61 0.18 13.42 -12.47
N SER A 62 -1.01 13.56 -11.87
CA SER A 62 -1.82 14.77 -12.06
C SER A 62 -1.53 15.74 -10.92
N VAL A 63 -1.55 17.04 -11.23
CA VAL A 63 -1.12 18.18 -10.38
C VAL A 63 -1.80 18.23 -8.98
N LYS A 64 -2.78 17.38 -8.70
CA LYS A 64 -3.56 17.36 -7.46
C LYS A 64 -3.85 15.98 -6.86
N ALA A 65 -3.37 14.88 -7.43
CA ALA A 65 -3.76 13.55 -6.96
C ALA A 65 -2.58 12.77 -6.40
N ASP A 66 -2.40 12.82 -5.08
CA ASP A 66 -1.57 11.88 -4.31
C ASP A 66 -2.26 10.49 -4.25
N ARG A 67 -2.58 9.94 -5.44
CA ARG A 67 -3.38 8.74 -5.60
C ARG A 67 -2.63 7.70 -6.40
N VAL A 68 -2.77 6.46 -5.95
CA VAL A 68 -2.48 5.31 -6.78
C VAL A 68 -3.73 5.00 -7.61
N HIS A 69 -3.60 5.01 -8.93
CA HIS A 69 -4.73 4.86 -9.85
C HIS A 69 -4.40 3.90 -11.00
N ALA A 70 -5.35 3.00 -11.30
CA ALA A 70 -5.28 2.17 -12.50
C ALA A 70 -6.67 1.77 -12.98
N TYR A 71 -6.83 1.71 -14.30
CA TYR A 71 -7.93 1.01 -14.93
C TYR A 71 -7.56 -0.47 -15.11
N VAL A 72 -8.36 -1.37 -14.54
CA VAL A 72 -8.12 -2.81 -14.57
C VAL A 72 -9.18 -3.47 -15.45
N SER A 73 -8.77 -3.91 -16.65
CA SER A 73 -9.66 -4.60 -17.60
C SER A 73 -10.27 -5.89 -17.03
N PRO A 74 -11.36 -6.40 -17.63
CA PRO A 74 -11.98 -7.67 -17.22
C PRO A 74 -10.96 -8.81 -17.14
N ASP A 75 -11.09 -9.63 -16.10
CA ASP A 75 -10.21 -10.78 -15.79
C ASP A 75 -8.71 -10.46 -15.66
N LYS A 76 -8.33 -9.18 -15.60
CA LYS A 76 -6.94 -8.76 -15.40
C LYS A 76 -6.61 -8.53 -13.94
N THR A 77 -5.31 -8.49 -13.69
CA THR A 77 -4.70 -8.27 -12.39
C THR A 77 -3.79 -7.05 -12.45
N GLN A 78 -3.89 -6.20 -11.46
CA GLN A 78 -3.04 -5.02 -11.25
C GLN A 78 -2.28 -5.17 -9.92
N ILE A 79 -1.02 -4.73 -9.91
CA ILE A 79 -0.24 -4.60 -8.69
C ILE A 79 -0.24 -3.14 -8.25
N PHE A 80 -0.55 -2.94 -6.97
CA PHE A 80 -0.39 -1.67 -6.27
C PHE A 80 0.66 -1.86 -5.19
N TRP A 81 1.56 -0.89 -5.02
CA TRP A 81 2.51 -0.94 -3.91
C TRP A 81 2.64 0.40 -3.22
N PHE A 82 2.96 0.33 -1.93
CA PHE A 82 3.13 1.49 -1.05
C PHE A 82 4.35 1.25 -0.17
N LYS A 83 5.17 2.29 0.06
CA LYS A 83 6.30 2.23 0.98
C LYS A 83 6.01 3.01 2.26
N PHE A 84 6.47 2.46 3.37
CA PHE A 84 6.34 2.98 4.73
C PHE A 84 7.72 2.99 5.40
N PRO A 85 7.89 3.71 6.52
CA PRO A 85 9.02 3.50 7.40
C PRO A 85 9.07 2.02 7.81
N ALA A 86 10.27 1.43 7.91
CA ALA A 86 10.37 0.08 8.44
C ALA A 86 9.82 0.02 9.88
N PRO A 87 8.93 -0.95 10.19
CA PRO A 87 8.57 -1.25 11.57
C PRO A 87 9.83 -1.58 12.40
N PRO A 88 9.82 -1.32 13.72
CA PRO A 88 10.94 -1.63 14.60
C PRO A 88 11.45 -3.06 14.39
N PRO A 89 12.75 -3.36 14.58
CA PRO A 89 13.31 -4.68 14.30
C PRO A 89 12.57 -5.86 14.97
N GLY A 90 11.98 -5.63 16.15
CA GLY A 90 11.19 -6.62 16.88
C GLY A 90 9.75 -6.82 16.41
N ALA A 91 9.22 -5.97 15.52
CA ALA A 91 7.87 -6.11 14.99
C ALA A 91 7.78 -7.33 14.08
N GLN A 92 6.91 -8.28 14.45
CA GLN A 92 6.70 -9.54 13.73
C GLN A 92 5.52 -9.48 12.76
N THR A 93 4.47 -8.77 13.15
CA THR A 93 3.26 -8.59 12.36
C THR A 93 2.84 -7.13 12.33
N VAL A 94 2.09 -6.78 11.29
CA VAL A 94 1.48 -5.47 11.14
C VAL A 94 0.05 -5.61 10.61
N SER A 95 -0.76 -4.59 10.86
CA SER A 95 -2.07 -4.43 10.25
C SER A 95 -2.00 -3.37 9.15
N ILE A 96 -2.52 -3.68 7.97
CA ILE A 96 -2.49 -2.77 6.81
C ILE A 96 -3.88 -2.20 6.59
N MET A 97 -3.98 -0.88 6.64
CA MET A 97 -5.20 -0.11 6.46
C MET A 97 -5.23 0.50 5.06
N LEU A 98 -6.25 0.14 4.29
CA LEU A 98 -6.58 0.74 3.00
C LEU A 98 -8.02 1.26 3.07
N PRO A 99 -8.34 2.37 2.38
CA PRO A 99 -9.71 2.84 2.28
C PRO A 99 -10.58 1.82 1.52
N ASP A 100 -11.86 1.77 1.89
CA ASP A 100 -12.92 1.01 1.22
C ASP A 100 -12.75 -0.52 1.18
N VAL A 101 -11.77 -1.06 1.91
CA VAL A 101 -11.57 -2.51 2.09
C VAL A 101 -11.33 -2.84 3.56
N ALA A 102 -11.59 -4.09 3.95
CA ALA A 102 -11.28 -4.56 5.29
C ALA A 102 -9.76 -4.46 5.57
N PRO A 103 -9.36 -4.20 6.83
CA PRO A 103 -7.96 -4.28 7.22
C PRO A 103 -7.36 -5.65 6.94
N PHE A 104 -6.06 -5.66 6.61
CA PHE A 104 -5.28 -6.89 6.58
C PHE A 104 -4.51 -6.99 7.89
N ASP A 105 -5.07 -7.68 8.88
CA ASP A 105 -4.49 -7.80 10.21
C ASP A 105 -3.48 -8.95 10.29
N GLY A 106 -2.50 -8.85 11.20
CA GLY A 106 -1.57 -9.94 11.51
C GLY A 106 -0.62 -10.30 10.36
N VAL A 107 -0.34 -9.35 9.47
CA VAL A 107 0.50 -9.57 8.28
C VAL A 107 1.96 -9.70 8.71
N ARG A 108 2.52 -10.89 8.49
CA ARG A 108 3.92 -11.17 8.84
C ARG A 108 4.88 -10.26 8.08
N VAL A 109 5.76 -9.58 8.82
CA VAL A 109 6.86 -8.77 8.27
C VAL A 109 7.97 -9.70 7.79
N GLN A 110 8.27 -9.66 6.50
CA GLN A 110 9.44 -10.34 5.91
C GLN A 110 10.67 -9.42 5.99
N ARG A 111 11.84 -9.96 6.31
CA ARG A 111 13.11 -9.22 6.41
C ARG A 111 14.20 -9.97 5.67
#